data_AF-A0AAD9YB31-F1
#
_entry.id   AF-A0AAD9YB31-F1
#
_cell.length_a   1.000
_cell.length_b   1.000
_cell.length_c   1.000
_cell.angle_alpha   90.00
_cell.angle_beta   90.00
_cell.angle_gamma   90.00
#
_symmetry.space_group_name_H-M   'P 1'
#
loop_
_entity.id
_entity.type
_entity.pdbx_description
1 polymer ?
#
loop_
_entity_poly.entity_id
_entity_poly.type
_entity_poly.pdbx_seq_one_letter_code
_entity_poly.pdbx_strand_id
1 'polypeptide(L)'
;MQGFGTLILATLAAAVAAKDCAFFYNSHVDTSLYEGIPTSNAIWYCENDIGGKMASDESNLSNSATNPDFRCGICRGARSGTKDYDIPDKIGNYAVRCGYYAKGKCAA
;
A
#
# COMPACT_ATOMS: atom_id res chain seq x y z
N MET A 1 13.93 -7.59 -56.82
CA MET A 1 14.40 -8.02 -55.48
C MET A 1 13.35 -7.55 -54.48
N GLN A 2 12.42 -8.44 -54.11
CA GLN A 2 11.33 -8.14 -53.16
C GLN A 2 11.84 -8.42 -51.75
N GLY A 3 12.22 -7.38 -51.02
CA GLY A 3 12.47 -7.47 -49.59
C GLY A 3 11.22 -7.02 -48.84
N PHE A 4 10.32 -7.95 -48.55
CA PHE A 4 9.25 -7.73 -47.58
C PHE A 4 9.89 -7.73 -46.19
N GLY A 5 10.21 -6.54 -45.69
CA GLY A 5 10.61 -6.33 -44.29
C GLY A 5 9.39 -6.40 -43.40
N THR A 6 9.16 -7.56 -42.78
CA THR A 6 8.15 -7.71 -41.72
C THR A 6 8.59 -6.90 -40.50
N LEU A 7 7.96 -5.75 -40.29
CA LEU A 7 8.08 -4.99 -39.04
C LEU A 7 7.35 -5.75 -37.94
N ILE A 8 8.08 -6.45 -37.07
CA ILE A 8 7.52 -7.02 -35.85
C ILE A 8 7.33 -5.86 -34.87
N LEU A 9 6.11 -5.33 -34.77
CA LEU A 9 5.68 -4.48 -33.67
C LEU A 9 5.72 -5.34 -32.39
N ALA A 10 6.81 -5.28 -31.65
CA ALA A 10 6.88 -5.77 -30.30
C ALA A 10 6.02 -4.84 -29.42
N THR A 11 4.74 -5.18 -29.28
CA THR A 11 3.90 -4.61 -28.23
C THR A 11 4.46 -5.10 -26.89
N LEU A 12 5.34 -4.29 -26.28
CA LEU A 12 5.61 -4.40 -24.85
C LEU A 12 4.28 -4.18 -24.14
N ALA A 13 3.60 -5.27 -23.82
CA ALA A 13 2.64 -5.27 -22.74
C ALA A 13 3.45 -4.87 -21.50
N ALA A 14 3.41 -3.58 -21.17
CA ALA A 14 3.78 -3.14 -19.85
C ALA A 14 2.86 -3.91 -18.91
N ALA A 15 3.38 -5.01 -18.37
CA ALA A 15 2.82 -5.60 -17.17
C ALA A 15 2.88 -4.46 -16.17
N VAL A 16 1.76 -3.76 -16.00
CA VAL A 16 1.57 -2.78 -14.94
C VAL A 16 1.56 -3.64 -13.70
N ALA A 17 2.76 -3.96 -13.19
CA ALA A 17 2.91 -4.70 -11.96
C ALA A 17 2.06 -3.94 -10.95
N ALA A 18 1.04 -4.63 -10.44
CA ALA A 18 0.00 -4.00 -9.67
C ALA A 18 0.68 -3.23 -8.53
N LYS A 19 0.49 -1.92 -8.53
CA LYS A 19 1.12 -1.03 -7.58
C LYS A 19 0.62 -1.45 -6.20
N ASP A 20 1.49 -1.60 -5.22
CA ASP A 20 1.10 -1.83 -3.84
C ASP A 20 0.99 -0.47 -3.12
N CYS A 21 0.25 -0.38 -2.03
CA CYS A 21 0.19 0.83 -1.20
C CYS A 21 0.47 0.51 0.26
N ALA A 22 1.46 1.19 0.85
CA ALA A 22 1.73 1.12 2.27
C ALA A 22 0.95 2.23 2.99
N PHE A 23 0.25 1.83 4.04
CA PHE A 23 -0.37 2.69 5.02
C PHE A 23 0.61 2.86 6.17
N PHE A 24 1.01 4.08 6.47
CA PHE A 24 1.85 4.42 7.61
C PHE A 24 0.98 5.10 8.65
N TYR A 25 1.01 4.59 9.88
CA TYR A 25 0.15 5.05 10.95
C TYR A 25 0.81 4.92 12.31
N ASN A 26 0.31 5.70 13.26
CA ASN A 26 0.65 5.55 14.67
C ASN A 26 -0.38 4.59 15.30
N SER A 27 0.07 3.48 15.89
CA SER A 27 -0.78 2.56 16.65
C SER A 27 -1.10 3.04 18.06
N HIS A 28 -0.37 4.05 18.55
CA HIS A 28 -0.69 4.68 19.82
C HIS A 28 -1.92 5.56 19.65
N VAL A 29 -2.98 5.15 20.34
CA VAL A 29 -4.19 5.94 20.52
C VAL A 29 -4.31 6.14 22.03
N ASP A 30 -4.52 7.37 22.51
CA ASP A 30 -4.51 7.75 23.94
C ASP A 30 -5.57 7.03 24.82
N THR A 31 -6.30 6.07 24.26
CA THR A 31 -7.40 5.36 24.90
C THR A 31 -7.43 3.90 24.45
N SER A 32 -7.42 2.99 25.43
CA SER A 32 -7.40 1.53 25.23
C SER A 32 -8.61 1.01 24.45
N LEU A 33 -9.71 1.76 24.40
CA LEU A 33 -10.89 1.41 23.61
C LEU A 33 -10.65 1.49 22.10
N TYR A 34 -9.56 2.14 21.68
CA TYR A 34 -9.24 2.40 20.27
C TYR A 34 -7.97 1.66 19.80
N GLU A 35 -7.37 0.83 20.66
CA GLU A 35 -6.29 -0.09 20.25
C GLU A 35 -6.76 -0.97 19.09
N GLY A 36 -6.00 -0.98 18.00
CA GLY A 36 -6.29 -1.77 16.81
C GLY A 36 -7.15 -1.07 15.75
N ILE A 37 -7.83 0.03 16.07
CA ILE A 37 -8.58 0.83 15.08
C ILE A 37 -7.68 1.32 13.93
N PRO A 38 -6.43 1.76 14.16
CA PRO A 38 -5.56 2.17 13.06
C PRO A 38 -5.31 1.07 12.03
N THR A 39 -5.11 -0.17 12.50
CA THR A 39 -4.95 -1.33 11.62
C THR A 39 -6.26 -1.67 10.90
N SER A 40 -7.40 -1.65 11.59
CA SER A 40 -8.71 -1.90 10.98
C SER A 40 -9.08 -0.85 9.93
N ASN A 41 -8.77 0.43 10.17
CA ASN A 41 -8.98 1.51 9.21
C ASN A 41 -8.09 1.31 7.99
N ALA A 42 -6.81 0.97 8.16
CA ALA A 42 -5.91 0.68 7.05
C ALA A 42 -6.41 -0.48 6.17
N ILE A 43 -6.95 -1.54 6.78
CA ILE A 43 -7.60 -2.64 6.05
C ILE A 43 -8.83 -2.13 5.28
N TRP A 44 -9.70 -1.36 5.93
CA TRP A 44 -10.90 -0.84 5.30
C TRP A 44 -10.58 0.04 4.08
N TYR A 45 -9.62 0.98 4.21
CA TYR A 45 -9.19 1.83 3.10
C TYR A 45 -8.55 1.02 1.98
N CYS A 46 -7.75 0.00 2.33
CA CYS A 46 -7.16 -0.89 1.33
C CYS A 46 -8.22 -1.56 0.46
N GLU A 47 -9.27 -2.11 1.08
CA GLU A 47 -10.29 -2.89 0.37
C GLU A 47 -11.33 -2.02 -0.33
N ASN A 48 -11.71 -0.88 0.26
CA ASN A 48 -12.84 -0.07 -0.24
C ASN A 48 -12.41 1.11 -1.11
N ASP A 49 -11.29 1.76 -0.81
CA ASP A 49 -10.83 2.98 -1.49
C ASP A 49 -9.74 2.65 -2.53
N ILE A 50 -8.66 2.01 -2.08
CA ILE A 50 -7.53 1.62 -2.93
C ILE A 50 -7.90 0.45 -3.85
N GLY A 51 -8.83 -0.40 -3.41
CA GLY A 51 -9.32 -1.56 -4.14
C GLY A 51 -8.31 -2.71 -4.23
N GLY A 52 -7.38 -2.78 -3.29
CA GLY A 52 -6.45 -3.89 -3.12
C GLY A 52 -6.88 -4.83 -2.00
N LYS A 53 -5.93 -5.62 -1.47
CA LYS A 53 -6.16 -6.49 -0.32
C LYS A 53 -4.99 -6.43 0.65
N MET A 54 -5.27 -6.29 1.94
CA MET A 54 -4.26 -6.33 3.00
C MET A 54 -4.33 -7.70 3.69
N ALA A 55 -3.27 -8.48 3.60
CA ALA A 55 -3.18 -9.74 4.33
C ALA A 55 -2.84 -9.50 5.81
N SER A 56 -3.22 -10.43 6.69
CA SER A 56 -2.97 -10.28 8.14
C SER A 56 -1.48 -10.25 8.49
N ASP A 57 -0.61 -10.86 7.67
CA ASP A 57 0.85 -10.80 7.82
C ASP A 57 1.47 -9.53 7.21
N GLU A 58 0.67 -8.74 6.51
CA GLU A 58 1.02 -7.44 5.95
C GLU A 58 0.36 -6.30 6.74
N SER A 59 -0.40 -6.59 7.79
CA SER A 59 -1.01 -5.60 8.66
C SER A 59 -0.18 -5.42 9.94
N ASN A 60 -0.14 -4.20 10.48
CA ASN A 60 0.54 -3.89 11.75
C ASN A 60 2.05 -4.21 11.81
N LEU A 61 2.73 -4.10 10.66
CA LEU A 61 4.18 -4.21 10.54
C LEU A 61 4.86 -3.07 11.29
N SER A 62 6.06 -3.33 11.82
CA SER A 62 6.88 -2.27 12.42
C SER A 62 7.45 -1.37 11.32
N ASN A 63 7.21 -0.06 11.44
CA ASN A 63 7.74 0.93 10.51
C ASN A 63 8.96 1.69 11.06
N SER A 64 9.14 1.70 12.37
CA SER A 64 10.28 2.33 13.01
C SER A 64 11.00 1.33 13.91
N ALA A 65 12.32 1.28 13.76
CA ALA A 65 13.19 0.51 14.66
C ALA A 65 13.30 1.15 16.06
N THR A 66 12.97 2.43 16.19
CA THR A 66 13.19 3.21 17.42
C THR A 66 11.89 3.61 18.11
N ASN A 67 10.75 3.57 17.40
CA ASN A 67 9.45 3.89 17.97
C ASN A 67 8.47 2.70 17.78
N PRO A 68 8.07 2.01 18.86
CA PRO A 68 7.17 0.86 18.79
C PRO A 68 5.74 1.23 18.37
N ASP A 69 5.38 2.50 18.40
CA ASP A 69 4.05 2.98 18.02
C ASP A 69 3.94 3.25 16.51
N PHE A 70 5.06 3.42 15.81
CA PHE A 70 5.03 3.62 14.36
C PHE A 70 4.87 2.29 13.64
N ARG A 71 3.69 2.14 13.02
CA ARG A 71 3.26 0.95 12.32
C ARG A 71 3.00 1.23 10.86
N CYS A 72 2.89 0.15 10.12
CA CYS A 72 2.48 0.20 8.74
C CYS A 72 1.74 -1.06 8.31
N GLY A 73 1.00 -0.97 7.22
CA GLY A 73 0.39 -2.12 6.59
C GLY A 73 0.41 -2.02 5.07
N ILE A 74 0.55 -3.14 4.37
CA ILE A 74 0.71 -3.16 2.92
C ILE A 74 -0.55 -3.70 2.26
N CYS A 75 -1.16 -2.84 1.46
CA CYS A 75 -2.24 -3.17 0.56
C CYS A 75 -1.68 -3.67 -0.76
N ARG A 76 -1.93 -4.94 -1.06
CA ARG A 76 -1.46 -5.60 -2.28
C ARG A 76 -2.43 -5.39 -3.42
N GLY A 77 -1.88 -5.10 -4.60
CA GLY A 77 -2.66 -5.01 -5.83
C GLY A 77 -3.62 -3.84 -5.87
N ALA A 78 -3.14 -2.64 -5.55
CA ALA A 78 -3.93 -1.42 -5.67
C ALA A 78 -4.40 -1.20 -7.12
N ARG A 79 -5.55 -0.52 -7.24
CA ARG A 79 -6.07 -0.10 -8.55
C ARG A 79 -5.06 0.77 -9.30
N SER A 80 -5.04 0.61 -10.62
CA SER A 80 -4.22 1.45 -11.49
C SER A 80 -4.64 2.92 -11.34
N GLY A 81 -3.68 3.79 -11.06
CA GLY A 81 -3.92 5.22 -10.86
C GLY A 81 -4.05 5.66 -9.40
N THR A 82 -4.04 4.73 -8.42
CA THR A 82 -3.97 5.12 -7.01
C THR A 82 -2.68 5.89 -6.73
N LYS A 83 -2.86 7.10 -6.20
CA LYS A 83 -1.78 8.05 -5.87
C LYS A 83 -1.51 8.01 -4.38
N ASP A 84 -0.45 8.70 -3.99
CA ASP A 84 -0.16 8.93 -2.59
C ASP A 84 -1.12 10.00 -2.05
N TYR A 85 -1.59 9.82 -0.82
CA TYR A 85 -2.45 10.77 -0.13
C TYR A 85 -2.33 10.60 1.39
N ASP A 86 -2.72 11.63 2.11
CA ASP A 86 -2.79 11.60 3.57
C ASP A 86 -4.26 11.58 4.00
N ILE A 87 -4.58 10.78 5.01
CA ILE A 87 -5.93 10.65 5.57
C ILE A 87 -5.95 11.41 6.90
N PRO A 88 -6.63 12.57 6.95
CA PRO A 88 -6.86 13.25 8.21
C PRO A 88 -7.97 12.53 8.98
N ASP A 89 -7.60 11.61 9.86
CA ASP A 89 -8.54 10.95 10.77
C ASP A 89 -8.40 11.55 12.17
N LYS A 90 -9.51 11.58 12.90
CA LYS A 90 -9.55 12.02 14.30
C LYS A 90 -8.79 11.08 15.23
N ILE A 91 -8.57 9.84 14.80
CA ILE A 91 -7.94 8.76 15.58
C ILE A 91 -6.44 8.62 15.25
N GLY A 92 -5.96 9.24 14.17
CA GLY A 92 -4.54 9.28 13.79
C GLY A 92 -4.32 9.78 12.37
N ASN A 93 -3.18 10.43 12.09
CA ASN A 93 -2.83 10.78 10.71
C ASN A 93 -2.28 9.53 10.00
N TYR A 94 -2.93 9.11 8.92
CA TYR A 94 -2.40 8.05 8.05
C TYR A 94 -1.74 8.68 6.84
N ALA A 95 -0.59 8.14 6.43
CA ALA A 95 -0.01 8.43 5.14
C ALA A 95 -0.10 7.19 4.26
N VAL A 96 -0.67 7.33 3.07
CA VAL A 96 -0.72 6.27 2.06
C VAL A 96 0.33 6.58 1.01
N ARG A 97 1.29 5.66 0.83
CA ARG A 97 2.31 5.77 -0.22
C ARG A 97 2.27 4.54 -1.10
N CYS A 98 2.02 4.75 -2.38
CA CYS A 98 1.89 3.68 -3.35
C CYS A 98 3.20 3.50 -4.11
N GLY A 99 3.65 2.26 -4.22
CA GLY A 99 4.91 1.89 -4.85
C GLY A 99 5.05 0.38 -4.99
N TYR A 100 6.29 -0.11 -4.96
CA TYR A 100 6.58 -1.53 -4.86
C TYR A 100 7.14 -1.81 -3.48
N TYR A 101 6.56 -2.78 -2.77
CA TYR A 101 7.00 -3.13 -1.42
C TYR A 101 7.37 -4.61 -1.36
N ALA A 102 8.45 -4.94 -0.66
CA ALA A 102 8.76 -6.35 -0.38
C ALA A 102 7.73 -6.95 0.60
N LYS A 103 7.62 -8.28 0.63
CA LYS A 103 6.73 -8.97 1.59
C LYS A 103 7.11 -8.60 3.03
N GLY A 104 6.15 -8.14 3.83
CA GLY A 104 6.34 -7.82 5.25
C GLY A 104 7.27 -6.62 5.51
N LYS A 105 7.52 -5.75 4.52
CA LYS A 105 8.42 -4.61 4.65
C LYS A 105 7.82 -3.33 4.07
N CYS A 106 7.69 -2.31 4.92
CA CYS A 106 7.13 -1.02 4.52
C CYS A 106 8.15 -0.03 3.95
N ALA A 107 9.44 -0.40 3.94
CA ALA A 107 10.42 0.27 3.11
C ALA A 107 10.29 -0.28 1.68
N ALA A 108 10.03 0.61 0.73
CA ALA A 108 10.07 0.32 -0.71
C ALA A 108 11.50 0.04 -1.18
#